data_AF-A0A5E4K0I0-F1
#
_entry.id   AF-A0A5E4K0I0-F1
#
_cell.length_a   1.000
_cell.length_b   1.000
_cell.length_c   1.000
_cell.angle_alpha   90.00
_cell.angle_beta   90.00
_cell.angle_gamma   90.00
#
_symmetry.space_group_name_H-M   'P 1'
#
loop_
_entity.id
_entity.type
_entity.pdbx_description
1 polymer ?
#
loop_
_entity_poly.entity_id
_entity_poly.type
_entity_poly.pdbx_seq_one_letter_code
_entity_poly.pdbx_strand_id
1 'polypeptide(L)'
;MAITHTFVDFIPSIFLGCPDTDTQLSVLPGHEMLKDGKGYEAVSLTSLGGIVAIFILIIISFPLGFLVSKIYNPIHSVMLWILLVTSFILIFTEKNKFTALFVFLISGILGLCVLNTELKEPLLPLLTGLFGSSMIITSIKNKIQIPPQEISEPKEKILRPLIGSILASALCGFLPGLGGGQAAVLGNTISKTDKKGFLILIGAVNILVMGFSFVSLYAISKIRTGAAASIQEIIGTPSWKILILILFSVLISGIISFFLTKFLAKFFSQKINKINYFLLSVATLIFLMIIVLIFSGFLGLLILVASTLVGIYCNSLPVKKTHMMGCLLIPTIIYYAGIII
;
A
#
# COMPACT_ATOMS: atom_id res chain seq x y z
N MET A 1 -1.08 -11.27 12.29
CA MET A 1 -2.07 -10.49 11.49
C MET A 1 -1.39 -9.58 10.48
N ALA A 2 -0.56 -8.62 10.91
CA ALA A 2 0.06 -7.62 10.02
C ALA A 2 0.80 -8.24 8.82
N ILE A 3 1.71 -9.20 9.06
CA ILE A 3 2.44 -9.89 7.98
C ILE A 3 1.51 -10.71 7.10
N THR A 4 0.58 -11.47 7.70
CA THR A 4 -0.41 -12.23 6.92
C THR A 4 -1.22 -11.35 5.99
N HIS A 5 -1.64 -10.17 6.46
CA HIS A 5 -2.33 -9.19 5.63
C HIS A 5 -1.48 -8.81 4.41
N THR A 6 -0.20 -8.47 4.59
CA THR A 6 0.69 -8.05 3.47
C THR A 6 0.93 -9.11 2.39
N PHE A 7 0.57 -10.38 2.64
CA PHE A 7 0.56 -11.42 1.60
C PHE A 7 -0.84 -11.61 1.02
N VAL A 8 -1.83 -11.81 1.89
CA VAL A 8 -3.19 -12.21 1.48
C VAL A 8 -3.94 -11.06 0.80
N ASP A 9 -3.63 -9.80 1.14
CA ASP A 9 -4.28 -8.61 0.59
C ASP A 9 -4.11 -8.46 -0.94
N PHE A 10 -3.06 -9.05 -1.52
CA PHE A 10 -2.87 -9.08 -2.96
C PHE A 10 -3.97 -9.85 -3.70
N ILE A 11 -4.65 -10.79 -3.04
CA ILE A 11 -5.76 -11.53 -3.64
C ILE A 11 -6.93 -10.60 -3.92
N PRO A 12 -7.60 -9.98 -2.92
CA PRO A 12 -8.67 -9.04 -3.20
C PRO A 12 -8.17 -7.82 -3.99
N SER A 13 -6.93 -7.36 -3.77
CA SER A 13 -6.36 -6.23 -4.52
C SER A 13 -6.22 -6.50 -6.02
N ILE A 14 -5.85 -7.72 -6.42
CA ILE A 14 -5.74 -8.08 -7.84
C ILE A 14 -7.11 -8.45 -8.40
N PHE A 15 -7.86 -9.32 -7.71
CA PHE A 15 -9.11 -9.91 -8.21
C PHE A 15 -10.31 -8.97 -8.11
N LEU A 16 -10.35 -8.00 -7.19
CA LEU A 16 -11.46 -7.06 -7.02
C LEU A 16 -11.07 -5.66 -7.49
N GLY A 17 -12.05 -4.88 -7.93
CA GLY A 17 -11.83 -3.47 -8.32
C GLY A 17 -10.93 -3.31 -9.54
N CYS A 18 -10.84 -4.31 -10.42
CA CYS A 18 -10.08 -4.24 -11.67
C CYS A 18 -10.70 -3.16 -12.59
N PRO A 19 -10.03 -2.03 -12.85
CA PRO A 19 -10.57 -0.94 -13.67
C PRO A 19 -10.52 -1.31 -15.17
N ASP A 20 -11.18 -0.53 -16.03
CA ASP A 20 -11.19 -0.81 -17.48
C ASP A 20 -9.87 -0.45 -18.18
N THR A 21 -9.55 -1.14 -19.29
CA THR A 21 -8.23 -1.06 -19.97
C THR A 21 -7.95 0.30 -20.60
N ASP A 22 -9.00 1.07 -20.91
CA ASP A 22 -8.85 2.41 -21.52
C ASP A 22 -8.21 3.43 -20.56
N THR A 23 -8.09 3.08 -19.29
CA THR A 23 -7.39 3.87 -18.25
C THR A 23 -5.99 3.33 -17.95
N GLN A 24 -5.19 2.96 -18.96
CA GLN A 24 -3.89 2.25 -18.80
C GLN A 24 -2.94 2.84 -17.73
N LEU A 25 -2.90 4.16 -17.55
CA LEU A 25 -2.03 4.80 -16.53
C LEU A 25 -2.53 4.60 -15.09
N SER A 26 -3.80 4.21 -14.93
CA SER A 26 -4.49 3.97 -13.66
C SER A 26 -4.55 2.47 -13.31
N VAL A 27 -4.20 1.56 -14.22
CA VAL A 27 -4.26 0.11 -14.00
C VAL A 27 -2.94 -0.40 -13.42
N LEU A 28 -2.98 -1.03 -12.24
CA LEU A 28 -1.81 -1.71 -11.68
C LEU A 28 -1.46 -2.94 -12.55
N PRO A 29 -0.17 -3.30 -12.72
CA PRO A 29 0.24 -4.46 -13.51
C PRO A 29 -0.50 -5.77 -13.16
N GLY A 30 -0.90 -5.95 -11.90
CA GLY A 30 -1.67 -7.11 -11.47
C GLY A 30 -3.07 -7.19 -12.08
N HIS A 31 -3.75 -6.06 -12.26
CA HIS A 31 -5.06 -6.02 -12.92
C HIS A 31 -4.95 -6.26 -14.43
N GLU A 32 -3.88 -5.78 -15.08
CA GLU A 32 -3.60 -6.12 -16.47
C GLU A 32 -3.40 -7.63 -16.62
N MET A 33 -2.57 -8.24 -15.76
CA MET A 33 -2.36 -9.69 -15.75
C MET A 33 -3.64 -10.47 -15.45
N LEU A 34 -4.53 -9.98 -14.59
CA LEU A 34 -5.84 -10.61 -14.35
C LEU A 34 -6.68 -10.68 -15.63
N LYS A 35 -6.68 -9.59 -16.41
CA LYS A 35 -7.39 -9.53 -17.70
C LYS A 35 -6.74 -10.42 -18.77
N ASP A 36 -5.45 -10.69 -18.65
CA ASP A 36 -4.74 -11.63 -19.51
C ASP A 36 -4.92 -13.10 -19.07
N GLY A 37 -5.76 -13.39 -18.05
CA GLY A 37 -5.94 -14.74 -17.53
C GLY A 37 -4.83 -15.20 -16.56
N LYS A 38 -3.95 -14.30 -16.10
CA LYS A 38 -2.74 -14.58 -15.32
C LYS A 38 -2.81 -14.06 -13.88
N GLY A 39 -4.00 -13.98 -13.30
CA GLY A 39 -4.20 -13.48 -11.93
C GLY A 39 -3.46 -14.31 -10.87
N TYR A 40 -3.41 -15.64 -11.02
CA TYR A 40 -2.63 -16.51 -10.13
C TYR A 40 -1.13 -16.19 -10.19
N GLU A 41 -0.58 -16.02 -11.40
CA GLU A 41 0.84 -15.68 -11.60
C GLU A 41 1.15 -14.33 -10.95
N ALA A 42 0.25 -13.35 -11.09
CA ALA A 42 0.41 -12.02 -10.50
C ALA A 42 0.51 -12.08 -8.97
N VAL A 43 -0.39 -12.82 -8.30
CA VAL A 43 -0.35 -13.02 -6.83
C VAL A 43 0.88 -13.84 -6.40
N SER A 44 1.29 -14.80 -7.23
CA SER A 44 2.46 -15.63 -6.94
C SER A 44 3.77 -14.82 -7.02
N LEU A 45 3.88 -13.89 -7.97
CA LEU A 45 5.00 -12.96 -8.09
C LEU A 45 5.13 -12.02 -6.87
N THR A 46 4.01 -11.46 -6.39
CA THR A 46 4.02 -10.62 -5.19
C THR A 46 4.39 -11.42 -3.95
N SER A 47 3.85 -12.63 -3.81
CA SER A 47 4.17 -13.55 -2.72
C SER A 47 5.65 -13.96 -2.73
N LEU A 48 6.23 -14.19 -3.91
CA LEU A 48 7.65 -14.49 -4.08
C LEU A 48 8.55 -13.33 -3.60
N GLY A 49 8.20 -12.10 -3.97
CA GLY A 49 8.89 -10.91 -3.46
C GLY A 49 8.80 -10.81 -1.94
N GLY A 50 7.61 -11.02 -1.39
CA GLY A 50 7.35 -10.97 0.04
C GLY A 50 8.15 -11.98 0.86
N ILE A 51 8.19 -13.25 0.44
CA ILE A 51 8.92 -14.28 1.21
C ILE A 51 10.43 -14.04 1.22
N VAL A 52 11.02 -13.59 0.10
CA VAL A 52 12.44 -13.25 0.04
C VAL A 52 12.73 -12.00 0.90
N ALA A 53 11.82 -11.03 0.90
CA ALA A 53 11.93 -9.83 1.74
C ALA A 53 11.92 -10.13 3.24
N ILE A 54 11.28 -11.21 3.70
CA ILE A 54 11.33 -11.62 5.12
C ILE A 54 12.75 -12.00 5.53
N PHE A 55 13.43 -12.83 4.72
CA PHE A 55 14.80 -13.23 5.01
C PHE A 55 15.74 -12.01 5.00
N ILE A 56 15.56 -11.12 4.01
CA ILE A 56 16.30 -9.86 3.94
C ILE A 56 16.05 -9.03 5.19
N LEU A 57 14.78 -8.83 5.57
CA LEU A 57 14.37 -8.07 6.76
C LEU A 57 15.08 -8.58 8.02
N ILE A 58 15.07 -9.89 8.26
CA ILE A 58 15.69 -10.49 9.45
C ILE A 58 17.19 -10.18 9.50
N ILE A 59 17.89 -10.31 8.37
CA ILE A 59 19.33 -10.05 8.27
C ILE A 59 19.64 -8.57 8.54
N ILE A 60 18.86 -7.65 7.96
CA ILE A 60 19.18 -6.22 8.01
C ILE A 60 18.56 -5.47 9.19
N SER A 61 17.61 -6.06 9.93
CA SER A 61 16.85 -5.36 10.97
C SER A 61 17.73 -4.72 12.05
N PHE A 62 18.72 -5.45 12.58
CA PHE A 62 19.62 -4.93 13.59
C PHE A 62 20.62 -3.88 13.05
N PRO A 63 21.36 -4.14 11.94
CA PRO A 63 22.21 -3.14 11.31
C PRO A 63 21.45 -1.85 10.97
N LEU A 64 20.25 -2.00 10.41
CA LEU A 64 19.40 -0.87 10.03
C LEU A 64 18.90 -0.12 11.26
N GLY A 65 18.45 -0.81 12.31
CA GLY A 65 18.04 -0.18 13.57
C GLY A 65 19.15 0.66 14.20
N PHE A 66 20.38 0.14 14.20
CA PHE A 66 21.55 0.88 14.69
C PHE A 66 21.91 2.09 13.80
N LEU A 67 21.80 1.95 12.49
CA LEU A 67 22.04 3.06 11.56
C LEU A 67 21.00 4.16 11.78
N VAL A 68 19.72 3.79 11.82
CA VAL A 68 18.57 4.68 11.98
C VAL A 68 18.63 5.45 13.29
N SER A 69 18.99 4.81 14.41
CA SER A 69 19.11 5.51 15.69
C SER A 69 20.15 6.63 15.67
N LYS A 70 21.20 6.52 14.84
CA LYS A 70 22.21 7.58 14.65
C LYS A 70 21.78 8.67 13.69
N ILE A 71 21.12 8.32 12.58
CA ILE A 71 20.78 9.27 11.51
C ILE A 71 19.40 9.91 11.67
N TYR A 72 18.58 9.45 12.61
CA TYR A 72 17.20 9.93 12.73
C TYR A 72 17.11 11.43 13.03
N ASN A 73 17.89 11.95 14.00
CA ASN A 73 17.84 13.36 14.36
C ASN A 73 18.19 14.31 13.20
N PRO A 74 19.28 14.09 12.42
CA PRO A 74 19.55 14.93 11.26
C PRO A 74 18.46 14.78 10.18
N ILE A 75 17.95 13.57 9.92
CA ILE A 75 16.85 13.34 8.97
C ILE A 75 15.57 14.07 9.40
N HIS A 76 15.23 14.01 10.68
CA HIS A 76 14.05 14.65 11.24
C HIS A 76 14.11 16.18 11.09
N SER A 77 15.30 16.77 11.26
CA SER A 77 15.52 18.21 11.12
C SER A 77 15.28 18.72 9.70
N VAL A 78 15.43 17.86 8.70
CA VAL A 78 15.18 18.19 7.28
C VAL A 78 13.92 17.52 6.72
N MET A 79 13.05 17.00 7.59
CA MET A 79 11.89 16.19 7.18
C MET A 79 10.95 16.94 6.23
N LEU A 80 10.70 18.23 6.51
CA LEU A 80 9.90 19.09 5.65
C LEU A 80 10.43 19.08 4.21
N TRP A 81 11.75 19.26 4.04
CA TRP A 81 12.40 19.25 2.73
C TRP A 81 12.34 17.89 2.05
N ILE A 82 12.51 16.80 2.80
CA ILE A 82 12.38 15.44 2.26
C ILE A 82 10.98 15.22 1.69
N LEU A 83 9.94 15.62 2.42
CA LEU A 83 8.55 15.48 1.98
C LEU A 83 8.26 16.35 0.75
N LEU A 84 8.69 17.61 0.75
CA LEU A 84 8.54 18.51 -0.40
C LEU A 84 9.26 17.99 -1.65
N VAL A 85 10.50 17.53 -1.52
CA VAL A 85 11.27 16.93 -2.63
C VAL A 85 10.59 15.66 -3.13
N THR A 86 10.08 14.81 -2.24
CA THR A 86 9.40 13.58 -2.64
C THR A 86 8.10 13.89 -3.40
N SER A 87 7.27 14.81 -2.88
CA SER A 87 6.08 15.29 -3.57
C SER A 87 6.41 15.92 -4.93
N PHE A 88 7.47 16.74 -4.99
CA PHE A 88 7.96 17.32 -6.24
C PHE A 88 8.36 16.24 -7.25
N ILE A 89 9.18 15.25 -6.85
CA ILE A 89 9.60 14.15 -7.74
C ILE A 89 8.39 13.37 -8.25
N LEU A 90 7.43 13.03 -7.38
CA LEU A 90 6.23 12.32 -7.79
C LEU A 90 5.47 13.10 -8.87
N ILE A 91 5.24 14.39 -8.69
CA ILE A 91 4.49 15.23 -9.64
C ILE A 91 5.29 15.44 -10.94
N PHE A 92 6.60 15.71 -10.86
CA PHE A 92 7.43 16.02 -12.02
C PHE A 92 7.75 14.81 -12.91
N THR A 93 7.65 13.60 -12.36
CA THR A 93 7.79 12.36 -13.14
C THR A 93 6.55 12.01 -13.97
N GLU A 94 5.43 12.73 -13.80
CA GLU A 94 4.26 12.56 -14.63
C GLU A 94 4.36 13.29 -15.96
N LYS A 95 3.76 12.69 -17.00
CA LYS A 95 3.58 13.35 -18.29
C LYS A 95 2.73 14.61 -18.14
N ASN A 96 1.60 14.51 -17.43
CA ASN A 96 0.70 15.63 -17.17
C ASN A 96 0.87 16.16 -15.73
N LYS A 97 1.84 17.07 -15.58
CA LYS A 97 2.23 17.64 -14.27
C LYS A 97 1.11 18.44 -13.61
N PHE A 98 0.33 19.19 -14.38
CA PHE A 98 -0.78 19.99 -13.84
C PHE A 98 -1.89 19.12 -13.29
N THR A 99 -2.26 18.07 -14.01
CA THR A 99 -3.26 17.11 -13.53
C THR A 99 -2.75 16.35 -12.31
N ALA A 100 -1.47 15.98 -12.27
CA ALA A 100 -0.87 15.33 -11.11
C ALA A 100 -0.88 16.24 -9.87
N LEU A 101 -0.49 17.50 -10.04
CA LEU A 101 -0.56 18.52 -9.00
C LEU A 101 -2.00 18.74 -8.52
N PHE A 102 -2.97 18.82 -9.44
CA PHE A 102 -4.38 18.96 -9.09
C PHE A 102 -4.88 17.79 -8.23
N VAL A 103 -4.61 16.54 -8.65
CA VAL A 103 -4.98 15.33 -7.90
C VAL A 103 -4.30 15.31 -6.52
N PHE A 104 -3.03 15.70 -6.46
CA PHE A 104 -2.28 15.82 -5.21
C PHE A 104 -2.92 16.84 -4.27
N LEU A 105 -3.27 18.03 -4.76
CA LEU A 105 -3.88 19.10 -3.96
C LEU A 105 -5.30 18.76 -3.50
N ILE A 106 -6.19 18.30 -4.39
CA ILE A 106 -7.58 18.00 -4.01
C ILE A 106 -7.67 16.86 -2.99
N SER A 107 -6.85 15.83 -3.15
CA SER A 107 -6.75 14.75 -2.15
C SER A 107 -6.11 15.23 -0.86
N GLY A 108 -5.14 16.14 -0.91
CA GLY A 108 -4.54 16.76 0.27
C GLY A 108 -5.47 17.63 1.08
N ILE A 109 -6.28 18.45 0.41
CA ILE A 109 -7.32 19.26 1.07
C ILE A 109 -8.33 18.33 1.77
N LEU A 110 -8.79 17.29 1.08
CA LEU A 110 -9.66 16.28 1.69
C LEU A 110 -9.00 15.64 2.91
N GLY A 111 -7.73 15.23 2.79
CA GLY A 111 -6.96 14.66 3.90
C GLY A 111 -6.84 15.61 5.10
N LEU A 112 -6.55 16.89 4.85
CA LEU A 112 -6.52 17.92 5.90
C LEU A 112 -7.86 18.05 6.62
N CYS A 113 -8.96 18.13 5.86
CA CYS A 113 -10.29 18.24 6.44
C CYS A 113 -10.61 17.02 7.31
N VAL A 114 -10.29 15.81 6.84
CA VAL A 114 -10.61 14.56 7.54
C VAL A 114 -9.73 14.35 8.77
N LEU A 115 -8.43 14.57 8.67
CA LEU A 115 -7.49 14.35 9.78
C LEU A 115 -7.64 15.36 10.92
N ASN A 116 -8.26 16.52 10.65
CA ASN A 116 -8.58 17.52 11.66
C ASN A 116 -9.98 17.35 12.28
N THR A 117 -10.62 16.20 12.08
CA THR A 117 -11.90 15.87 12.72
C THR A 117 -11.69 14.98 13.94
N GLU A 118 -12.63 14.99 14.90
CA GLU A 118 -12.64 14.09 16.07
C GLU A 118 -13.10 12.66 15.74
N LEU A 119 -13.02 12.26 14.46
CA LEU A 119 -13.50 10.97 13.98
C LEU A 119 -12.62 9.83 14.50
N LYS A 120 -13.24 8.73 14.95
CA LYS A 120 -12.51 7.48 15.22
C LYS A 120 -12.08 6.81 13.92
N GLU A 121 -10.81 6.41 13.86
CA GLU A 121 -10.21 5.77 12.68
C GLU A 121 -10.42 6.57 11.37
N PRO A 122 -10.03 7.86 11.28
CA PRO A 122 -10.36 8.73 10.14
C PRO A 122 -9.73 8.25 8.82
N LEU A 123 -8.63 7.51 8.90
CA LEU A 123 -7.94 6.93 7.75
C LEU A 123 -8.74 5.84 7.05
N LEU A 124 -9.58 5.11 7.79
CA LEU A 124 -10.37 4.01 7.26
C LEU A 124 -11.33 4.49 6.15
N PRO A 125 -12.32 5.38 6.40
CA PRO A 125 -13.21 5.86 5.35
C PRO A 125 -12.48 6.68 4.27
N LEU A 126 -11.43 7.43 4.63
CA LEU A 126 -10.65 8.22 3.67
C LEU A 126 -9.95 7.35 2.63
N LEU A 127 -9.16 6.37 3.07
CA LEU A 127 -8.38 5.50 2.18
C LEU A 127 -9.27 4.48 1.47
N THR A 128 -10.28 3.93 2.16
CA THR A 128 -11.28 3.07 1.53
C THR A 128 -12.08 3.82 0.47
N GLY A 129 -12.38 5.10 0.69
CA GLY A 129 -13.01 5.99 -0.28
C GLY A 129 -12.15 6.22 -1.51
N LEU A 130 -10.98 6.83 -1.30
CA LEU A 130 -10.08 7.26 -2.37
C LEU A 130 -9.61 6.10 -3.26
N PHE A 131 -9.28 4.95 -2.67
CA PHE A 131 -8.68 3.82 -3.39
C PHE A 131 -9.64 2.65 -3.60
N GLY A 132 -10.25 2.12 -2.53
CA GLY A 132 -11.01 0.86 -2.63
C GLY A 132 -12.36 0.99 -3.34
N SER A 133 -13.28 1.71 -2.70
CA SER A 133 -14.65 1.89 -3.18
C SER A 133 -14.72 2.61 -4.53
N SER A 134 -13.87 3.61 -4.77
CA SER A 134 -13.79 4.31 -6.05
C SER A 134 -13.46 3.36 -7.20
N MET A 135 -12.51 2.43 -7.01
CA MET A 135 -12.16 1.42 -7.99
C MET A 135 -13.30 0.41 -8.18
N ILE A 136 -13.89 -0.09 -7.09
CA ILE A 136 -14.98 -1.07 -7.19
C ILE A 136 -16.20 -0.49 -7.93
N ILE A 137 -16.59 0.75 -7.64
CA ILE A 137 -17.70 1.43 -8.33
C ILE A 137 -17.36 1.61 -9.82
N THR A 138 -16.12 1.97 -10.14
CA THR A 138 -15.67 2.09 -11.53
C THR A 138 -15.74 0.75 -12.26
N SER A 139 -15.32 -0.34 -11.61
CA SER A 139 -15.42 -1.70 -12.18
C SER A 139 -16.87 -2.16 -12.39
N ILE A 140 -17.77 -1.81 -11.46
CA ILE A 140 -19.21 -2.07 -11.59
C ILE A 140 -19.78 -1.32 -12.81
N LYS A 141 -19.49 -0.02 -12.92
CA LYS A 141 -19.95 0.83 -14.02
C LYS A 141 -19.50 0.31 -15.38
N ASN A 142 -18.25 -0.15 -15.47
CA ASN A 142 -17.65 -0.61 -16.72
C ASN A 142 -17.96 -2.09 -17.02
N LYS A 143 -18.78 -2.76 -16.20
CA LYS A 143 -19.24 -4.16 -16.40
C LYS A 143 -18.08 -5.12 -16.73
N ILE A 144 -16.99 -4.99 -15.97
CA ILE A 144 -15.76 -5.74 -16.20
C ILE A 144 -16.04 -7.24 -16.17
N GLN A 145 -15.57 -7.94 -17.20
CA GLN A 145 -15.62 -9.40 -17.27
C GLN A 145 -14.22 -9.96 -17.01
N ILE A 146 -14.15 -10.95 -16.12
CA ILE A 146 -12.90 -11.63 -15.79
C ILE A 146 -12.83 -12.92 -16.62
N PRO A 147 -11.81 -13.09 -17.47
CA PRO A 147 -11.68 -14.31 -18.27
C PRO A 147 -11.28 -15.52 -17.41
N PRO A 148 -11.36 -16.74 -17.96
CA PRO A 148 -10.78 -17.92 -17.34
C PRO A 148 -9.31 -17.69 -16.95
N GLN A 149 -8.90 -18.20 -15.79
CA GLN A 149 -7.56 -17.98 -15.26
C GLN A 149 -6.69 -19.24 -15.39
N GLU A 150 -5.44 -19.04 -15.80
CA GLU A 150 -4.41 -20.07 -15.84
C GLU A 150 -3.64 -20.13 -14.52
N ILE A 151 -3.27 -21.34 -14.10
CA ILE A 151 -2.44 -21.58 -12.92
C ILE A 151 -1.03 -21.87 -13.40
N SER A 152 -0.20 -20.85 -13.44
CA SER A 152 1.21 -20.93 -13.81
C SER A 152 2.10 -20.44 -12.67
N GLU A 153 3.14 -21.21 -12.36
CA GLU A 153 4.17 -20.77 -11.42
C GLU A 153 5.10 -19.76 -12.12
N PRO A 154 5.39 -18.61 -11.50
CA PRO A 154 6.21 -17.59 -12.12
C PRO A 154 7.67 -18.04 -12.21
N LYS A 155 8.32 -17.69 -13.32
CA LYS A 155 9.78 -17.82 -13.52
C LYS A 155 10.33 -16.45 -13.89
N GLU A 156 10.75 -15.68 -12.90
CA GLU A 156 11.24 -14.31 -13.11
C GLU A 156 12.50 -14.02 -12.31
N LYS A 157 13.31 -13.09 -12.84
CA LYS A 157 14.54 -12.65 -12.17
C LYS A 157 14.18 -11.72 -11.01
N ILE A 158 14.45 -12.17 -9.79
CA ILE A 158 14.08 -11.43 -8.57
C ILE A 158 15.09 -10.34 -8.15
N LEU A 159 16.35 -10.44 -8.57
CA LEU A 159 17.44 -9.63 -8.00
C LEU A 159 17.23 -8.12 -8.18
N ARG A 160 16.92 -7.66 -9.40
CA ARG A 160 16.70 -6.24 -9.70
C ARG A 160 15.50 -5.66 -8.93
N PRO A 161 14.30 -6.29 -8.96
CA PRO A 161 13.19 -5.90 -8.10
C PRO A 161 13.57 -5.75 -6.63
N LEU A 162 14.30 -6.74 -6.07
CA LEU A 162 14.68 -6.75 -4.66
C LEU A 162 15.61 -5.59 -4.29
N ILE A 163 16.60 -5.26 -5.14
CA ILE A 163 17.48 -4.10 -4.90
C ILE A 163 16.67 -2.80 -4.82
N GLY A 164 15.75 -2.58 -5.78
CA GLY A 164 14.86 -1.43 -5.76
C GLY A 164 13.97 -1.39 -4.50
N SER A 165 13.50 -2.56 -4.08
CA SER A 165 12.67 -2.72 -2.88
C SER A 165 13.42 -2.34 -1.60
N ILE A 166 14.65 -2.83 -1.43
CA ILE A 166 15.46 -2.58 -0.23
C ILE A 166 15.74 -1.08 -0.09
N LEU A 167 16.23 -0.45 -1.16
CA LEU A 167 16.61 0.96 -1.13
C LEU A 167 15.39 1.87 -0.89
N ALA A 168 14.29 1.62 -1.60
CA ALA A 168 13.10 2.46 -1.47
C ALA A 168 12.37 2.24 -0.14
N SER A 169 12.25 0.99 0.33
CA SER A 169 11.64 0.71 1.63
C SER A 169 12.47 1.24 2.79
N ALA A 170 13.80 1.24 2.69
CA ALA A 170 14.65 1.83 3.73
C ALA A 170 14.51 3.37 3.81
N LEU A 171 14.03 4.02 2.74
CA LEU A 171 13.67 5.42 2.77
C LEU A 171 12.24 5.59 3.32
N CYS A 172 11.25 4.98 2.67
CA CYS A 172 9.84 5.21 3.01
C CYS A 172 9.39 4.56 4.33
N GLY A 173 10.02 3.47 4.76
CA GLY A 173 9.63 2.73 5.98
C GLY A 173 9.87 3.51 7.27
N PHE A 174 10.72 4.54 7.24
CA PHE A 174 11.04 5.39 8.39
C PHE A 174 10.49 6.82 8.26
N LEU A 175 10.06 7.23 7.06
CA LEU A 175 9.58 8.58 6.82
C LEU A 175 8.07 8.66 7.06
N PRO A 176 7.57 9.70 7.74
CA PRO A 176 6.14 9.93 7.91
C PRO A 176 5.47 10.22 6.55
N GLY A 177 4.21 9.83 6.40
CA GLY A 177 3.42 10.12 5.19
C GLY A 177 3.82 9.33 3.93
N LEU A 178 4.90 8.56 3.96
CA LEU A 178 5.32 7.68 2.86
C LEU A 178 5.01 6.22 3.19
N GLY A 179 4.43 5.49 2.24
CA GLY A 179 4.02 4.10 2.40
C GLY A 179 4.55 3.18 1.30
N GLY A 180 4.00 1.96 1.26
CA GLY A 180 4.38 0.93 0.28
C GLY A 180 4.18 1.36 -1.17
N GLY A 181 3.12 2.12 -1.48
CA GLY A 181 2.88 2.63 -2.84
C GLY A 181 3.99 3.55 -3.36
N GLN A 182 4.45 4.49 -2.53
CA GLN A 182 5.54 5.41 -2.87
C GLN A 182 6.87 4.68 -2.95
N ALA A 183 7.13 3.78 -2.00
CA ALA A 183 8.30 2.91 -2.05
C ALA A 183 8.33 2.07 -3.32
N ALA A 184 7.18 1.58 -3.80
CA ALA A 184 7.11 0.82 -5.05
C ALA A 184 7.45 1.69 -6.28
N VAL A 185 6.92 2.93 -6.35
CA VAL A 185 7.22 3.86 -7.45
C VAL A 185 8.69 4.27 -7.45
N LEU A 186 9.25 4.63 -6.29
CA LEU A 186 10.66 4.99 -6.15
C LEU A 186 11.57 3.79 -6.46
N GLY A 187 11.26 2.63 -5.89
CA GLY A 187 11.99 1.39 -6.12
C GLY A 187 12.00 1.00 -7.59
N ASN A 188 10.89 1.17 -8.29
CA ASN A 188 10.82 0.91 -9.73
C ASN A 188 11.60 1.95 -10.55
N THR A 189 11.67 3.20 -10.10
CA THR A 189 12.50 4.24 -10.74
C THR A 189 14.00 3.89 -10.66
N ILE A 190 14.42 3.31 -9.53
CA ILE A 190 15.80 2.85 -9.30
C ILE A 190 16.10 1.57 -10.10
N SER A 191 15.22 0.57 -10.01
CA SER A 191 15.48 -0.77 -10.55
C SER A 191 15.03 -0.98 -12.00
N LYS A 192 14.18 -0.08 -12.53
CA LYS A 192 13.61 -0.10 -13.89
C LYS A 192 13.04 -1.48 -14.24
N THR A 193 12.13 -1.97 -13.40
CA THR A 193 11.50 -3.29 -13.59
C THR A 193 10.38 -3.25 -14.62
N ASP A 194 10.17 -4.40 -15.26
CA ASP A 194 9.03 -4.67 -16.12
C ASP A 194 7.77 -4.99 -15.28
N LYS A 195 6.64 -5.30 -15.92
CA LYS A 195 5.36 -5.53 -15.24
C LYS A 195 5.44 -6.61 -14.16
N LYS A 196 6.10 -7.74 -14.45
CA LYS A 196 6.24 -8.85 -13.50
C LYS A 196 7.27 -8.56 -12.42
N GLY A 197 8.39 -7.94 -12.79
CA GLY A 197 9.37 -7.45 -11.82
C GLY A 197 8.77 -6.44 -10.84
N PHE A 198 7.86 -5.57 -11.30
CA PHE A 198 7.14 -4.63 -10.44
C PHE A 198 6.27 -5.33 -9.40
N LEU A 199 5.65 -6.48 -9.75
CA LEU A 199 4.88 -7.28 -8.79
C LEU A 199 5.77 -7.90 -7.71
N ILE A 200 6.94 -8.42 -8.08
CA ILE A 200 7.94 -8.89 -7.11
C ILE A 200 8.37 -7.72 -6.21
N LEU A 201 8.62 -6.54 -6.81
CA LEU A 201 9.05 -5.35 -6.10
C LEU A 201 8.01 -4.90 -5.07
N ILE A 202 6.74 -4.74 -5.46
CA ILE A 202 5.69 -4.28 -4.54
C ILE A 202 5.42 -5.28 -3.41
N GLY A 203 5.50 -6.59 -3.69
CA GLY A 203 5.40 -7.63 -2.68
C GLY A 203 6.52 -7.56 -1.64
N ALA A 204 7.77 -7.38 -2.10
CA ALA A 204 8.92 -7.18 -1.22
C ALA A 204 8.81 -5.87 -0.43
N VAL A 205 8.39 -4.78 -1.09
CA VAL A 205 8.20 -3.46 -0.47
C VAL A 205 7.22 -3.51 0.70
N ASN A 206 6.06 -4.16 0.54
CA ASN A 206 5.06 -4.24 1.60
C ASN A 206 5.61 -4.90 2.87
N ILE A 207 6.35 -6.00 2.72
CA ILE A 207 7.00 -6.69 3.85
C ILE A 207 8.09 -5.83 4.48
N LEU A 208 8.96 -5.22 3.68
CA LEU A 208 10.06 -4.40 4.19
C LEU A 208 9.54 -3.14 4.89
N VAL A 209 8.56 -2.43 4.33
CA VAL A 209 7.97 -1.24 4.96
C VAL A 209 7.31 -1.61 6.29
N MET A 210 6.57 -2.72 6.33
CA MET A 210 5.95 -3.19 7.58
C MET A 210 7.00 -3.60 8.62
N GLY A 211 8.01 -4.38 8.21
CA GLY A 211 9.10 -4.80 9.08
C GLY A 211 9.93 -3.62 9.61
N PHE A 212 10.29 -2.69 8.73
CA PHE A 212 11.01 -1.47 9.10
C PHE A 212 10.18 -0.55 10.00
N SER A 213 8.85 -0.62 9.96
CA SER A 213 8.02 0.07 10.96
C SER A 213 8.21 -0.49 12.37
N PHE A 214 8.38 -1.81 12.51
CA PHE A 214 8.72 -2.42 13.81
C PHE A 214 10.14 -2.08 14.25
N VAL A 215 11.09 -2.05 13.30
CA VAL A 215 12.46 -1.60 13.57
C VAL A 215 12.49 -0.12 13.97
N SER A 216 11.67 0.73 13.35
CA SER A 216 11.52 2.15 13.72
C SER A 216 11.01 2.29 15.15
N LEU A 217 9.97 1.51 15.50
CA LEU A 217 9.41 1.53 16.84
C LEU A 217 10.44 1.12 17.89
N TYR A 218 11.25 0.10 17.60
CA TYR A 218 12.38 -0.31 18.45
C TYR A 218 13.48 0.75 18.54
N ALA A 219 13.96 1.26 17.41
CA ALA A 219 15.19 2.04 17.35
C ALA A 219 15.02 3.51 17.73
N ILE A 220 13.85 4.10 17.43
CA ILE A 220 13.59 5.54 17.58
C ILE A 220 12.24 5.86 18.21
N SER A 221 11.50 4.84 18.68
CA SER A 221 10.20 5.00 19.35
C SER A 221 9.15 5.74 18.52
N LYS A 222 9.24 5.63 17.18
CA LYS A 222 8.27 6.24 16.25
C LYS A 222 7.38 5.19 15.60
N ILE A 223 6.08 5.43 15.69
CA ILE A 223 5.06 4.68 14.96
C ILE A 223 5.10 5.08 13.49
N ARG A 224 5.07 4.08 12.59
CA ARG A 224 4.99 4.28 11.13
C ARG A 224 3.84 3.53 10.47
N THR A 225 3.22 2.58 11.17
CA THR A 225 2.07 1.80 10.69
C THR A 225 1.08 1.57 11.83
N GLY A 226 -0.18 1.28 11.50
CA GLY A 226 -1.18 0.92 12.51
C GLY A 226 -0.78 -0.33 13.32
N ALA A 227 -0.13 -1.30 12.69
CA ALA A 227 0.39 -2.48 13.39
C ALA A 227 1.47 -2.11 14.43
N ALA A 228 2.36 -1.17 14.11
CA ALA A 228 3.34 -0.66 15.07
C ALA A 228 2.66 0.16 16.19
N ALA A 229 1.58 0.88 15.89
CA ALA A 229 0.78 1.59 16.89
C ALA A 229 0.20 0.62 17.91
N SER A 230 -0.45 -0.45 17.46
CA SER A 230 -1.01 -1.47 18.35
C SER A 230 0.05 -2.16 19.20
N ILE A 231 1.25 -2.41 18.66
CA ILE A 231 2.36 -2.93 19.46
C ILE A 231 2.76 -1.91 20.54
N GLN A 232 2.89 -0.63 20.18
CA GLN A 232 3.25 0.41 21.13
C GLN A 232 2.21 0.56 22.26
N GLU A 233 0.93 0.44 21.95
CA GLU A 233 -0.14 0.49 22.97
C GLU A 233 -0.08 -0.68 23.96
N ILE A 234 0.27 -1.88 23.50
CA ILE A 234 0.28 -3.09 24.34
C ILE A 234 1.55 -3.16 25.20
N ILE A 235 2.71 -2.85 24.62
CA ILE A 235 4.02 -3.11 25.25
C ILE A 235 4.94 -1.90 25.35
N GLY A 236 4.51 -0.72 24.88
CA GLY A 236 5.35 0.48 24.81
C GLY A 236 6.48 0.36 23.79
N THR A 237 7.67 0.85 24.15
CA THR A 237 8.86 0.78 23.29
C THR A 237 9.51 -0.60 23.37
N PRO A 238 9.59 -1.38 22.27
CA PRO A 238 10.16 -2.72 22.29
C PRO A 238 11.63 -2.70 22.72
N SER A 239 12.02 -3.64 23.58
CA SER A 239 13.44 -3.96 23.80
C SER A 239 13.99 -4.83 22.68
N TRP A 240 15.32 -5.03 22.62
CA TRP A 240 15.94 -5.89 21.61
C TRP A 240 15.43 -7.33 21.66
N LYS A 241 15.10 -7.85 22.86
CA LYS A 241 14.51 -9.19 23.04
C LYS A 241 13.12 -9.27 22.40
N ILE A 242 12.33 -8.21 22.57
CA ILE A 242 11.00 -8.14 21.97
C ILE A 242 11.10 -7.98 20.45
N LEU A 243 12.09 -7.22 19.94
CA LEU A 243 12.33 -7.15 18.50
C LEU A 243 12.65 -8.53 17.92
N ILE A 244 13.48 -9.36 18.60
CA ILE A 244 13.74 -10.75 18.17
C ILE A 244 12.44 -11.55 18.12
N LEU A 245 11.59 -11.44 19.15
CA LEU A 245 10.30 -12.11 19.18
C LEU A 245 9.39 -11.67 18.02
N ILE A 246 9.36 -10.36 17.73
CA ILE A 246 8.61 -9.81 16.58
C ILE A 246 9.17 -10.41 15.28
N LEU A 247 10.48 -10.38 15.06
CA LEU A 247 11.10 -10.93 13.83
C LEU A 247 10.86 -12.44 13.68
N PHE A 248 10.86 -13.18 14.78
CA PHE A 248 10.51 -14.60 14.78
C PHE A 248 9.04 -14.82 14.41
N SER A 249 8.13 -14.00 14.96
CA SER A 249 6.71 -14.01 14.58
C SER A 249 6.52 -13.65 13.10
N VAL A 250 7.27 -12.68 12.58
CA VAL A 250 7.28 -12.30 11.17
C VAL A 250 7.71 -13.48 10.29
N LEU A 251 8.78 -14.19 10.67
CA LEU A 251 9.27 -15.36 9.94
C LEU A 251 8.21 -16.46 9.85
N ILE A 252 7.68 -16.89 11.00
CA ILE A 252 6.69 -17.99 11.05
C ILE A 252 5.42 -17.58 10.31
N SER A 253 4.85 -16.42 10.66
CA SER A 253 3.61 -15.97 10.04
C SER A 253 3.77 -15.76 8.55
N GLY A 254 4.91 -15.27 8.08
CA GLY A 254 5.19 -15.07 6.67
C GLY A 254 5.36 -16.35 5.87
N ILE A 255 6.06 -17.36 6.40
CA ILE A 255 6.15 -18.68 5.75
C ILE A 255 4.75 -19.29 5.60
N ILE A 256 3.95 -19.29 6.66
CA ILE A 256 2.57 -19.79 6.63
C ILE A 256 1.74 -18.99 5.62
N SER A 257 1.86 -17.66 5.64
CA SER A 257 1.08 -16.78 4.77
C SER A 257 1.47 -16.90 3.30
N PHE A 258 2.73 -17.20 2.99
CA PHE A 258 3.16 -17.48 1.62
C PHE A 258 2.43 -18.69 1.05
N PHE A 259 2.43 -19.83 1.75
CA PHE A 259 1.71 -21.02 1.30
C PHE A 259 0.20 -20.82 1.28
N LEU A 260 -0.35 -20.17 2.30
CA LEU A 260 -1.77 -19.84 2.37
C LEU A 260 -2.22 -18.95 1.20
N THR A 261 -1.42 -17.94 0.86
CA THR A 261 -1.73 -17.01 -0.23
C THR A 261 -1.73 -17.72 -1.57
N LYS A 262 -0.75 -18.60 -1.83
CA LYS A 262 -0.75 -19.42 -3.04
C LYS A 262 -1.96 -20.35 -3.11
N PHE A 263 -2.30 -21.01 -2.00
CA PHE A 263 -3.48 -21.87 -1.93
C PHE A 263 -4.77 -21.10 -2.23
N LEU A 264 -4.98 -19.96 -1.57
CA LEU A 264 -6.15 -19.11 -1.78
C LEU A 264 -6.17 -18.53 -3.19
N ALA A 265 -5.05 -18.05 -3.72
CA ALA A 265 -4.97 -17.52 -5.07
C ALA A 265 -5.36 -18.57 -6.12
N LYS A 266 -4.92 -19.82 -5.94
CA LYS A 266 -5.32 -20.95 -6.81
C LYS A 266 -6.82 -21.20 -6.72
N PHE A 267 -7.36 -21.25 -5.50
CA PHE A 267 -8.80 -21.43 -5.26
C PHE A 267 -9.63 -20.32 -5.92
N PHE A 268 -9.26 -19.06 -5.71
CA PHE A 268 -9.95 -17.91 -6.32
C PHE A 268 -9.84 -17.92 -7.84
N SER A 269 -8.66 -18.18 -8.40
CA SER A 269 -8.46 -18.25 -9.86
C SER A 269 -9.36 -19.28 -10.54
N GLN A 270 -9.56 -20.44 -9.92
CA GLN A 270 -10.42 -21.50 -10.45
C GLN A 270 -11.92 -21.18 -10.36
N LYS A 271 -12.31 -20.33 -9.39
CA LYS A 271 -13.71 -20.04 -9.08
C LYS A 271 -14.19 -18.71 -9.63
N ILE A 272 -13.30 -17.75 -9.89
CA ILE A 272 -13.67 -16.36 -10.23
C ILE A 272 -14.56 -16.28 -11.47
N ASN A 273 -14.30 -17.10 -12.50
CA ASN A 273 -15.11 -17.14 -13.72
C ASN A 273 -16.55 -17.65 -13.49
N LYS A 274 -16.80 -18.37 -12.39
CA LYS A 274 -18.14 -18.85 -12.02
C LYS A 274 -18.92 -17.85 -11.16
N ILE A 275 -18.26 -16.81 -10.68
CA ILE A 275 -18.85 -15.83 -9.77
C ILE A 275 -19.30 -14.62 -10.58
N ASN A 276 -20.52 -14.14 -10.31
CA ASN A 276 -20.97 -12.89 -10.88
C ASN A 276 -20.14 -11.73 -10.27
N TYR A 277 -19.25 -11.17 -11.10
CA TYR A 277 -18.32 -10.10 -10.68
C TYR A 277 -19.05 -8.86 -10.15
N PHE A 278 -20.19 -8.52 -10.73
CA PHE A 278 -21.03 -7.41 -10.27
C PHE A 278 -21.53 -7.67 -8.84
N LEU A 279 -22.08 -8.86 -8.57
CA LEU A 279 -22.60 -9.21 -7.25
C LEU A 279 -21.47 -9.22 -6.19
N LEU A 280 -20.31 -9.77 -6.55
CA LEU A 280 -19.13 -9.77 -5.68
C LEU A 280 -18.67 -8.34 -5.35
N SER A 281 -18.64 -7.46 -6.36
CA SER A 281 -18.26 -6.06 -6.19
C SER A 281 -19.25 -5.29 -5.30
N VAL A 282 -20.55 -5.48 -5.51
CA VAL A 282 -21.61 -4.86 -4.68
C VAL A 282 -21.53 -5.37 -3.24
N ALA A 283 -21.39 -6.69 -3.04
CA ALA A 283 -21.23 -7.27 -1.71
C ALA A 283 -20.01 -6.70 -0.98
N THR A 284 -18.89 -6.52 -1.69
CA THR A 284 -17.68 -5.89 -1.12
C THR A 284 -17.92 -4.44 -0.72
N LEU A 285 -18.65 -3.64 -1.53
CA LEU A 285 -18.99 -2.26 -1.16
C LEU A 285 -19.87 -2.19 0.08
N ILE A 286 -20.91 -3.03 0.17
CA ILE A 286 -21.79 -3.09 1.34
C ILE A 286 -20.98 -3.47 2.58
N PHE A 287 -20.11 -4.47 2.47
CA PHE A 287 -19.23 -4.87 3.56
C PHE A 287 -18.31 -3.73 4.03
N LEU A 288 -17.69 -2.99 3.10
CA LEU A 288 -16.86 -1.83 3.43
C LEU A 288 -17.66 -0.71 4.11
N MET A 289 -18.89 -0.44 3.66
CA MET A 289 -19.79 0.52 4.32
C MET A 289 -20.12 0.08 5.75
N ILE A 290 -20.41 -1.20 5.97
CA ILE A 290 -20.69 -1.74 7.31
C ILE A 290 -19.45 -1.58 8.21
N ILE A 291 -18.26 -1.93 7.72
CA ILE A 291 -17.00 -1.74 8.47
C ILE A 291 -16.82 -0.27 8.85
N VAL A 292 -16.96 0.66 7.89
CA VAL A 292 -16.82 2.09 8.17
C VAL A 292 -17.85 2.57 9.20
N LEU A 293 -19.10 2.12 9.10
CA LEU A 293 -20.13 2.48 10.07
C LEU A 293 -19.80 1.97 11.48
N ILE A 294 -19.25 0.75 11.61
CA ILE A 294 -18.89 0.17 12.90
C ILE A 294 -17.71 0.92 13.55
N PHE A 295 -16.65 1.20 12.79
CA PHE A 295 -15.40 1.73 13.36
C PHE A 295 -15.33 3.27 13.38
N SER A 296 -15.97 3.93 12.41
CA SER A 296 -15.94 5.40 12.25
C SER A 296 -17.33 6.04 12.39
N GLY A 297 -18.40 5.26 12.57
CA GLY A 297 -19.75 5.80 12.75
C GLY A 297 -20.32 6.47 11.50
N PHE A 298 -21.41 7.22 11.69
CA PHE A 298 -22.14 7.84 10.59
C PHE A 298 -21.32 8.92 9.86
N LEU A 299 -20.54 9.72 10.60
CA LEU A 299 -19.63 10.70 9.99
C LEU A 299 -18.58 10.01 9.11
N GLY A 300 -18.13 8.83 9.50
CA GLY A 300 -17.25 7.99 8.68
C GLY A 300 -17.88 7.62 7.33
N LEU A 301 -19.18 7.32 7.28
CA LEU A 301 -19.87 7.05 6.01
C LEU A 301 -19.92 8.28 5.11
N LEU A 302 -20.13 9.48 5.66
CA LEU A 302 -20.11 10.72 4.88
C LEU A 302 -18.72 10.97 4.29
N ILE A 303 -17.67 10.75 5.09
CA ILE A 303 -16.28 10.85 4.62
C ILE A 303 -15.99 9.78 3.56
N LEU A 304 -16.49 8.57 3.73
CA LEU A 304 -16.36 7.51 2.73
C LEU A 304 -16.94 7.98 1.41
N VAL A 305 -18.19 8.46 1.39
CA VAL A 305 -18.84 8.96 0.18
C VAL A 305 -18.06 10.10 -0.47
N ALA A 306 -17.67 11.13 0.29
CA ALA A 306 -16.88 12.24 -0.23
C ALA A 306 -15.55 11.77 -0.84
N SER A 307 -14.84 10.89 -0.13
CA SER A 307 -13.57 10.32 -0.55
C SER A 307 -13.72 9.42 -1.77
N THR A 308 -14.82 8.66 -1.87
CA THR A 308 -15.18 7.85 -3.04
C THR A 308 -15.39 8.74 -4.27
N LEU A 309 -16.11 9.85 -4.14
CA LEU A 309 -16.35 10.77 -5.26
C LEU A 309 -15.06 11.40 -5.75
N VAL A 310 -14.20 11.87 -4.84
CA VAL A 310 -12.86 12.38 -5.17
C VAL A 310 -12.02 11.28 -5.84
N GLY A 311 -12.06 10.06 -5.30
CA GLY A 311 -11.35 8.91 -5.87
C GLY A 311 -11.79 8.56 -7.29
N ILE A 312 -13.10 8.53 -7.56
CA ILE A 312 -13.66 8.26 -8.89
C ILE A 312 -13.20 9.34 -9.88
N TYR A 313 -13.28 10.61 -9.48
CA TYR A 313 -12.84 11.73 -10.30
C TYR A 313 -11.34 11.62 -10.61
N CYS A 314 -10.50 11.43 -9.60
CA CYS A 314 -9.06 11.29 -9.76
C CYS A 314 -8.67 10.07 -10.63
N ASN A 315 -9.37 8.94 -10.49
CA ASN A 315 -9.12 7.73 -11.28
C ASN A 315 -9.45 7.92 -12.77
N SER A 316 -10.33 8.88 -13.11
CA SER A 316 -10.67 9.22 -14.50
C SER A 316 -9.61 10.06 -15.22
N LEU A 317 -8.65 10.61 -14.47
CA LEU A 317 -7.59 11.46 -15.00
C LEU A 317 -6.36 10.62 -15.42
N PRO A 318 -5.60 11.03 -16.45
CA PRO A 318 -4.48 10.25 -17.00
C PRO A 318 -3.19 10.43 -16.18
N VAL A 319 -3.24 10.19 -14.88
CA VAL A 319 -2.09 10.28 -13.95
C VAL A 319 -2.12 9.11 -12.97
N LYS A 320 -0.97 8.74 -12.40
CA LYS A 320 -0.91 7.62 -11.46
C LYS A 320 -1.74 7.91 -10.20
N LYS A 321 -2.42 6.87 -9.71
CA LYS A 321 -3.21 6.90 -8.46
C LYS A 321 -2.41 7.29 -7.23
N THR A 322 -1.08 7.12 -7.26
CA THR A 322 -0.18 7.49 -6.15
C THR A 322 -0.28 8.97 -5.77
N HIS A 323 -0.72 9.86 -6.65
CA HIS A 323 -0.93 11.28 -6.33
C HIS A 323 -2.06 11.50 -5.33
N MET A 324 -3.04 10.59 -5.23
CA MET A 324 -4.10 10.67 -4.21
C MET A 324 -3.56 10.53 -2.78
N MET A 325 -2.30 10.11 -2.61
CA MET A 325 -1.62 10.10 -1.31
C MET A 325 -1.20 11.50 -0.84
N GLY A 326 -1.50 12.54 -1.63
CA GLY A 326 -1.58 13.91 -1.15
C GLY A 326 -2.42 14.04 0.12
N CYS A 327 -3.46 13.19 0.28
CA CYS A 327 -4.27 13.10 1.50
C CYS A 327 -3.49 12.82 2.79
N LEU A 328 -2.27 12.26 2.71
CA LEU A 328 -1.38 12.07 3.85
C LEU A 328 -0.19 13.03 3.79
N LEU A 329 0.38 13.23 2.60
CA LEU A 329 1.59 14.02 2.43
C LEU A 329 1.36 15.50 2.73
N ILE A 330 0.26 16.10 2.30
CA ILE A 330 -0.01 17.52 2.56
C ILE A 330 -0.22 17.79 4.05
N PRO A 331 -1.09 17.06 4.79
CA PRO A 331 -1.18 17.19 6.24
C PRO A 331 0.16 17.02 6.94
N THR A 332 0.96 16.03 6.52
CA THR A 332 2.28 15.78 7.11
C THR A 332 3.26 16.93 6.83
N ILE A 333 3.28 17.47 5.61
CA ILE A 333 4.10 18.64 5.24
C ILE A 333 3.74 19.84 6.10
N ILE A 334 2.44 20.10 6.28
CA ILE A 334 1.94 21.24 7.05
C ILE A 334 2.27 21.08 8.54
N TYR A 335 2.19 19.87 9.08
CA TYR A 335 2.65 19.55 10.43
C TYR A 335 4.14 19.86 10.62
N TYR A 336 5.00 19.39 9.70
CA TYR A 336 6.44 19.66 9.77
C TYR A 336 6.84 21.11 9.43
N ALA A 337 5.95 21.87 8.79
CA ALA A 337 6.13 23.31 8.58
C ALA A 337 5.78 24.14 9.83
N GLY A 338 5.20 23.52 10.87
CA GLY A 338 4.78 24.20 12.10
C GLY A 338 3.49 25.01 11.95
N ILE A 339 2.65 24.68 10.95
CA ILE A 339 1.41 25.43 10.65
C ILE A 339 0.19 24.83 11.36
N ILE A 340 0.20 23.54 11.70
CA ILE A 340 -0.87 22.85 12.43
C ILE A 340 -0.26 22.13 13.64
N ILE A 341 -0.89 22.27 14.81
CA ILE A 341 -0.65 21.52 16.06
C ILE A 341 -1.70 20.40 16.14
#